data_AF-A0ABC9ZQ03-F1
#
_entry.id   AF-A0ABC9ZQ03-F1
#
_cell.length_a   1.000
_cell.length_b   1.000
_cell.length_c   1.000
_cell.angle_alpha   90.00
_cell.angle_beta   90.00
_cell.angle_gamma   90.00
#
_symmetry.space_group_name_H-M   'P 1'
#
loop_
_entity.id
_entity.type
_entity.pdbx_description
1 polymer ?
#
loop_
_entity_poly.entity_id
_entity_poly.type
_entity_poly.pdbx_seq_one_letter_code
_entity_poly.pdbx_strand_id
1 'polypeptide(L)'
;MDEYHGTSGPVIPLTAHSHLASHQENQGARMLRRAYNFTDGIDDFGHLDAGLFFVSIVNSPEQRFIPIQSKLAKSDKMNEYVRYESSSIFACPPGTTGEDDWWGRTLFEATA
;
A
#
# COMPACT_ATOMS: atom_id res chain seq x y z
N MET A 1 -29.11 -2.25 6.95
CA MET A 1 -28.00 -2.93 7.65
C MET A 1 -28.43 -4.37 7.72
N ASP A 2 -27.88 -5.21 6.85
CA ASP A 2 -28.15 -6.64 6.96
C ASP A 2 -27.50 -7.13 8.25
N GLU A 3 -28.34 -7.66 9.12
CA GLU A 3 -27.98 -8.21 10.41
C GLU A 3 -27.06 -9.41 10.18
N TYR A 4 -25.84 -9.37 10.73
CA TYR A 4 -24.86 -10.47 10.62
C TYR A 4 -25.29 -11.63 11.53
N HIS A 5 -26.34 -12.35 11.13
CA HIS A 5 -26.78 -13.58 11.77
C HIS A 5 -26.55 -14.76 10.82
N GLY A 6 -25.71 -15.72 11.24
CA GLY A 6 -25.65 -17.06 10.62
C GLY A 6 -24.48 -17.36 9.68
N THR A 7 -23.29 -16.77 9.84
CA THR A 7 -22.13 -17.22 9.06
C THR A 7 -21.56 -18.52 9.63
N SER A 8 -21.46 -19.57 8.82
CA SER A 8 -20.74 -20.81 9.11
C SER A 8 -19.21 -20.64 9.07
N GLY A 9 -18.68 -19.51 9.54
CA GLY A 9 -17.31 -19.08 9.35
C GLY A 9 -16.87 -18.01 10.37
N PRO A 10 -15.62 -17.53 10.26
CA PRO A 10 -15.07 -16.56 11.20
C PRO A 10 -15.82 -15.23 11.14
N VAL A 11 -15.91 -14.53 12.30
CA VAL A 11 -16.53 -13.20 12.41
C VAL A 11 -15.86 -12.17 11.49
N ILE A 12 -14.53 -12.28 11.31
CA ILE A 12 -13.81 -11.55 10.29
C ILE A 12 -13.63 -12.51 9.11
N PRO A 13 -14.22 -12.23 7.93
CA PRO A 13 -14.07 -13.08 6.77
C PRO A 13 -12.60 -13.28 6.39
N LEU A 14 -12.25 -14.46 5.90
CA LEU A 14 -10.88 -14.76 5.43
C LEU A 14 -10.49 -13.91 4.20
N THR A 15 -11.46 -13.29 3.53
CA THR A 15 -11.27 -12.37 2.41
C THR A 15 -11.25 -10.90 2.83
N ALA A 16 -11.38 -10.60 4.12
CA ALA A 16 -11.36 -9.23 4.62
C ALA A 16 -9.98 -8.59 4.40
N HIS A 17 -9.96 -7.36 3.88
CA HIS A 17 -8.73 -6.59 3.65
C HIS A 17 -7.79 -6.59 4.85
N SER A 18 -8.32 -6.28 6.04
CA SER A 18 -7.54 -6.22 7.29
C SER A 18 -6.96 -7.58 7.72
N HIS A 19 -7.65 -8.67 7.41
CA HIS A 19 -7.14 -10.03 7.64
C HIS A 19 -6.02 -10.34 6.65
N LEU A 20 -6.29 -10.22 5.34
CA LEU A 20 -5.32 -10.53 4.29
C LEU A 20 -4.06 -9.65 4.34
N ALA A 21 -4.18 -8.38 4.74
CA ALA A 21 -3.06 -7.45 4.89
C ALA A 21 -2.30 -7.60 6.21
N SER A 22 -2.77 -8.43 7.15
CA SER A 22 -2.14 -8.63 8.45
C SER A 22 -0.75 -9.24 8.31
N HIS A 23 0.20 -8.83 9.15
CA HIS A 23 1.53 -9.45 9.18
C HIS A 23 1.48 -10.95 9.52
N GLN A 24 0.45 -11.40 10.26
CA GLN A 24 0.25 -12.82 10.59
C GLN A 24 -0.02 -13.65 9.33
N GLU A 25 -0.63 -13.02 8.34
CA GLU A 25 -1.02 -13.59 7.06
C GLU A 25 0.06 -13.47 5.98
N ASN A 26 1.18 -12.83 6.30
CA ASN A 26 2.24 -12.45 5.35
C ASN A 26 3.66 -12.67 5.91
N GLN A 27 3.88 -13.77 6.65
CA GLN A 27 5.21 -14.16 7.18
C GLN A 27 5.91 -13.04 7.99
N GLY A 28 5.12 -12.25 8.72
CA GLY A 28 5.64 -11.13 9.51
C GLY A 28 5.97 -9.87 8.71
N ALA A 29 5.69 -9.84 7.39
CA ALA A 29 5.88 -8.64 6.57
C ALA A 29 5.07 -7.46 7.12
N ARG A 30 5.73 -6.31 7.19
CA ARG A 30 5.17 -5.04 7.65
C ARG A 30 5.61 -3.92 6.72
N MET A 31 4.79 -2.88 6.65
CA MET A 31 5.08 -1.65 5.92
C MET A 31 4.56 -0.46 6.72
N LEU A 32 5.25 0.68 6.62
CA LEU A 32 4.71 1.94 7.14
C LEU A 32 3.81 2.55 6.06
N ARG A 33 2.52 2.69 6.34
CA ARG A 33 1.56 3.31 5.41
C ARG A 33 1.40 4.78 5.75
N ARG A 34 1.56 5.66 4.76
CA ARG A 34 1.42 7.12 4.89
C ARG A 34 0.63 7.66 3.69
N ALA A 35 -0.65 7.34 3.67
CA ALA A 35 -1.51 7.63 2.53
C ALA A 35 -2.21 9.00 2.63
N TYR A 36 -2.61 9.53 1.49
CA TYR A 36 -3.34 10.79 1.35
C TYR A 36 -4.58 10.60 0.50
N ASN A 37 -5.71 11.19 0.89
CA ASN A 37 -6.90 11.20 0.05
C ASN A 37 -6.72 12.19 -1.10
N PHE A 38 -7.33 11.91 -2.24
CA PHE A 38 -7.45 12.86 -3.33
C PHE A 38 -8.88 12.92 -3.86
N THR A 39 -9.20 14.05 -4.48
CA THR A 39 -10.43 14.29 -5.24
C THR A 39 -10.05 15.21 -6.40
N ASP A 40 -10.22 14.77 -7.63
CA ASP A 40 -9.87 15.51 -8.85
C ASP A 40 -11.09 15.73 -9.75
N GLY A 41 -12.20 16.11 -9.13
CA GLY A 41 -13.44 16.42 -9.83
C GLY A 41 -14.21 15.18 -10.26
N ILE A 42 -14.63 15.16 -11.53
CA ILE A 42 -15.50 14.14 -12.09
C ILE A 42 -14.81 13.55 -13.32
N ASP A 43 -14.75 12.23 -13.41
CA ASP A 43 -14.17 11.52 -14.56
C ASP A 43 -15.03 11.67 -15.83
N ASP A 44 -14.53 11.16 -16.96
CA ASP A 44 -15.23 11.21 -18.26
C ASP A 44 -16.60 10.48 -18.27
N PHE A 45 -16.91 9.71 -17.21
CA PHE A 45 -18.13 8.91 -17.06
C PHE A 45 -19.09 9.47 -16.01
N GLY A 46 -18.78 10.60 -15.39
CA GLY A 46 -19.64 11.22 -14.38
C GLY A 46 -19.42 10.70 -12.96
N HIS A 47 -18.41 9.88 -12.71
CA HIS A 47 -18.05 9.45 -11.36
C HIS A 47 -17.12 10.44 -10.68
N LEU A 48 -17.18 10.51 -9.36
CA LEU A 48 -16.20 11.27 -8.59
C LEU A 48 -14.82 10.64 -8.78
N ASP A 49 -13.88 11.40 -9.35
CA ASP A 49 -12.48 10.99 -9.40
C ASP A 49 -11.88 11.22 -8.01
N ALA A 50 -11.96 10.19 -7.18
CA ALA A 50 -11.50 10.25 -5.81
C ALA A 50 -10.94 8.91 -5.36
N GLY A 51 -9.95 8.99 -4.48
CA GLY A 51 -9.32 7.80 -3.97
C GLY A 51 -8.22 8.10 -2.99
N LEU A 52 -7.20 7.26 -3.04
CA LEU A 52 -6.11 7.26 -2.08
C LEU A 52 -4.78 7.20 -2.82
N PHE A 53 -3.94 8.22 -2.64
CA PHE A 53 -2.51 8.11 -2.89
C PHE A 53 -1.90 7.23 -1.80
N PHE A 54 -1.90 5.93 -2.06
CA PHE A 54 -1.30 4.96 -1.18
C PHE A 54 0.23 5.04 -1.27
N VAL A 55 0.86 5.49 -0.19
CA VAL A 55 2.32 5.47 -0.06
C VAL A 55 2.70 4.52 1.07
N SER A 56 3.61 3.61 0.78
CA SER A 56 4.21 2.74 1.80
C SER A 56 5.72 2.82 1.79
N ILE A 57 6.32 2.88 2.97
CA ILE A 57 7.76 2.87 3.16
C ILE A 57 8.15 1.47 3.67
N VAL A 58 9.05 0.82 2.93
CA VAL A 58 9.58 -0.52 3.19
C VAL A 58 11.08 -0.56 2.90
N ASN A 59 11.81 -1.43 3.59
CA ASN A 59 13.23 -1.65 3.33
C ASN A 59 13.52 -2.63 2.17
N SER A 60 12.55 -3.49 1.84
CA SER A 60 12.61 -4.45 0.73
C SER A 60 11.21 -4.61 0.14
N PRO A 61 10.93 -4.04 -1.04
CA PRO A 61 9.64 -4.19 -1.70
C PRO A 61 9.29 -5.66 -1.96
N GLU A 62 10.27 -6.49 -2.37
CA GLU A 62 10.02 -7.90 -2.68
C GLU A 62 9.64 -8.73 -1.46
N GLN A 63 10.11 -8.38 -0.26
CA GLN A 63 9.80 -9.11 0.97
C GLN A 63 8.66 -8.49 1.79
N ARG A 64 8.26 -7.24 1.51
CA ARG A 64 7.34 -6.50 2.38
C ARG A 64 6.10 -5.97 1.69
N PHE A 65 6.22 -5.43 0.48
CA PHE A 65 5.07 -4.84 -0.23
C PHE A 65 4.45 -5.82 -1.22
N ILE A 66 5.27 -6.37 -2.12
CA ILE A 66 4.83 -7.22 -3.23
C ILE A 66 4.04 -8.46 -2.75
N PRO A 67 4.46 -9.20 -1.70
CA PRO A 67 3.71 -10.37 -1.23
C PRO A 67 2.32 -10.00 -0.71
N ILE A 68 2.23 -8.91 0.07
CA ILE A 68 0.97 -8.41 0.62
C ILE A 68 0.04 -7.98 -0.52
N GLN A 69 0.54 -7.13 -1.43
CA GLN A 69 -0.26 -6.63 -2.55
C GLN A 69 -0.70 -7.77 -3.49
N SER A 70 0.16 -8.76 -3.72
CA SER A 70 -0.18 -9.95 -4.53
C SER A 70 -1.28 -10.80 -3.89
N LYS A 71 -1.31 -10.89 -2.55
CA LYS A 71 -2.37 -11.59 -1.82
C LYS A 71 -3.69 -10.82 -1.92
N LEU A 72 -3.65 -9.51 -1.73
CA LEU A 72 -4.82 -8.64 -1.83
C LEU A 72 -5.43 -8.67 -3.24
N ALA A 73 -4.60 -8.53 -4.28
CA ALA A 73 -5.05 -8.56 -5.67
C ALA A 73 -5.81 -9.86 -6.05
N LYS A 74 -5.53 -10.98 -5.40
CA LYS A 74 -6.16 -12.28 -5.69
C LYS A 74 -7.47 -12.53 -4.94
N SER A 75 -7.63 -11.99 -3.73
CA SER A 75 -8.66 -12.50 -2.80
C SER A 75 -9.35 -11.44 -1.96
N ASP A 76 -8.92 -10.18 -2.03
CA ASP A 76 -9.51 -9.12 -1.23
C ASP A 76 -10.87 -8.69 -1.77
N LYS A 77 -11.87 -8.70 -0.89
CA LYS A 77 -13.24 -8.25 -1.20
C LYS A 77 -13.30 -6.75 -1.49
N MET A 78 -12.33 -5.96 -1.02
CA MET A 78 -12.26 -4.53 -1.29
C MET A 78 -12.03 -4.21 -2.77
N ASN A 79 -11.46 -5.14 -3.55
CA ASN A 79 -11.20 -4.95 -4.99
C ASN A 79 -12.48 -4.67 -5.82
N GLU A 80 -13.67 -4.95 -5.28
CA GLU A 80 -14.95 -4.60 -5.92
C GLU A 80 -15.21 -3.07 -5.93
N TYR A 81 -14.52 -2.31 -5.07
CA TYR A 81 -14.78 -0.89 -4.83
C TYR A 81 -13.59 0.02 -5.15
N VAL A 82 -12.43 -0.53 -5.49
CA VAL A 82 -11.22 0.23 -5.77
C VAL A 82 -10.55 -0.25 -7.04
N ARG A 83 -9.84 0.66 -7.71
CA ARG A 83 -8.98 0.35 -8.85
C ARG A 83 -7.57 0.86 -8.58
N TYR A 84 -6.58 0.13 -9.07
CA TYR A 84 -5.18 0.54 -9.04
C TYR A 84 -4.83 1.12 -10.40
N GLU A 85 -4.78 2.45 -10.50
CA GLU A 85 -4.63 3.13 -11.78
C GLU A 85 -3.18 3.50 -12.10
N SER A 86 -2.35 3.68 -11.06
CA SER A 86 -0.93 3.99 -11.22
C SER A 86 -0.09 3.28 -10.16
N SER A 87 1.19 3.07 -10.48
CA SER A 87 2.16 2.49 -9.57
C SER A 87 3.57 3.00 -9.89
N SER A 88 4.37 3.16 -8.85
CA SER A 88 5.76 3.60 -8.93
C SER A 88 6.52 3.10 -7.71
N ILE A 89 7.79 2.75 -7.89
CA ILE A 89 8.71 2.37 -6.81
C ILE A 89 9.94 3.27 -6.91
N PHE A 90 10.33 3.83 -5.77
CA PHE A 90 11.48 4.72 -5.65
C PHE A 90 12.43 4.22 -4.57
N ALA A 91 13.73 4.34 -4.81
CA ALA A 91 14.73 4.24 -3.74
C ALA A 91 14.79 5.58 -3.01
N CYS A 92 14.74 5.56 -1.68
CA CYS A 92 14.87 6.74 -0.84
C CYS A 92 16.22 6.68 -0.08
N PRO A 93 17.26 7.38 -0.56
CA PRO A 93 18.51 7.55 0.16
C PRO A 93 18.33 8.03 1.62
N PRO A 94 19.29 7.74 2.51
CA PRO A 94 19.27 8.25 3.87
C PRO A 94 19.26 9.79 3.90
N GLY A 95 18.83 10.34 5.04
CA GLY A 95 18.90 11.77 5.29
C GLY A 95 20.33 12.30 5.40
N THR A 96 20.48 13.61 5.31
CA THR A 96 21.76 14.32 5.43
C THR A 96 22.29 14.28 6.87
N THR A 97 23.61 14.22 7.00
CA THR A 97 24.31 14.06 8.29
C THR A 97 24.97 15.33 8.83
N GLY A 98 25.07 16.40 8.04
CA GLY A 98 25.66 17.68 8.45
C GLY A 98 25.47 18.78 7.43
N GLU A 99 26.03 19.95 7.71
CA GLU A 99 25.92 21.16 6.86
C GLU A 99 26.57 20.99 5.48
N ASP A 100 27.61 20.17 5.39
CA ASP A 100 28.32 19.88 4.13
C ASP A 100 27.76 18.66 3.39
N ASP A 101 26.67 18.04 3.87
CA ASP A 101 26.06 16.85 3.28
C ASP A 101 24.82 17.21 2.45
N TRP A 102 24.54 16.43 1.41
CA TRP A 102 23.40 16.66 0.52
C TRP A 102 22.67 15.35 0.20
N TRP A 103 21.36 15.43 -0.03
CA TRP A 103 20.53 14.23 -0.17
C TRP A 103 20.90 13.44 -1.44
N GLY A 104 21.24 12.16 -1.25
CA GLY A 104 21.70 11.30 -2.34
C GLY A 104 23.21 11.28 -2.54
N ARG A 105 24.00 12.04 -1.77
CA ARG A 105 25.47 12.06 -1.88
C ARG A 105 26.09 10.67 -1.91
N THR A 106 25.67 9.78 -1.00
CA THR A 106 26.18 8.40 -0.93
C THR A 106 25.86 7.55 -2.16
N LEU A 107 24.86 7.92 -2.96
CA LEU A 107 24.52 7.24 -4.22
C LEU A 107 25.40 7.73 -5.37
N PHE A 108 25.57 9.05 -5.48
CA PHE A 108 26.23 9.67 -6.63
C PHE A 108 27.75 9.77 -6.49
N GLU A 109 28.29 9.84 -5.27
CA GLU A 109 29.75 9.84 -5.05
C GLU A 109 30.33 8.43 -4.96
N ALA A 110 29.53 7.40 -4.63
CA ALA A 110 29.99 6.01 -4.59
C ALA A 110 30.31 5.42 -5.98
N THR A 111 29.93 6.12 -7.05
CA THR A 111 30.16 5.73 -8.44
C THR A 111 31.14 6.65 -9.18
N ALA A 112 31.74 7.62 -8.49
CA ALA A 112 32.85 8.44 -8.99
C ALA A 112 34.20 7.79 -8.66
#